data_AF-A0A2D4SIL4-F1
#
_entry.id   AF-A0A2D4SIL4-F1
#
_cell.length_a   1.000
_cell.length_b   1.000
_cell.length_c   1.000
_cell.angle_alpha   90.00
_cell.angle_beta   90.00
_cell.angle_gamma   90.00
#
_symmetry.space_group_name_H-M   'P 1'
#
loop_
_entity.id
_entity.type
_entity.pdbx_description
1 polymer ?
#
loop_
_entity_poly.entity_id
_entity_poly.type
_entity_poly.pdbx_seq_one_letter_code
_entity_poly.pdbx_strand_id
1 'polypeptide(L)' 'MNDTDPITEEEMERATDTFFPLLRVVQTQMPDGSSVEDTLKVMEHVATLAHRLRKQKKKEEAQKRFGLVPNFKGSFES' A
#
# COMPACT_ATOMS: atom_id res chain seq x y z
N MET A 1 13.83 16.51 -19.54
CA MET A 1 12.39 16.79 -19.40
C MET A 1 12.24 17.68 -18.19
N ASN A 2 11.66 18.85 -18.37
CA ASN A 2 11.28 19.74 -17.29
C ASN A 2 9.87 19.36 -16.83
N ASP A 3 9.55 19.58 -15.55
CA ASP A 3 8.23 19.23 -14.98
C ASP A 3 7.04 19.97 -15.62
N THR A 4 7.30 20.93 -16.51
CA THR A 4 6.30 21.72 -17.25
C THR A 4 6.05 21.24 -18.67
N ASP A 5 6.84 20.28 -19.17
CA ASP A 5 6.66 19.74 -20.52
C ASP A 5 5.33 18.96 -20.58
N PRO A 6 4.57 19.02 -21.69
CA PRO A 6 3.34 18.25 -21.83
C PRO A 6 3.59 16.75 -21.70
N ILE A 7 2.69 16.04 -21.01
CA ILE A 7 2.75 14.58 -20.87
C ILE A 7 2.62 13.94 -22.26
N THR A 8 3.58 13.09 -22.60
CA THR A 8 3.60 12.29 -23.82
C THR A 8 2.74 11.03 -23.68
N GLU A 9 2.34 10.45 -24.81
CA GLU A 9 1.60 9.18 -24.84
C GLU A 9 2.38 8.06 -24.15
N GLU A 10 3.68 7.93 -24.43
CA GLU A 10 4.53 6.92 -23.79
C GLU A 10 4.61 7.09 -22.26
N GLU A 11 4.59 8.32 -21.75
CA GLU A 11 4.56 8.57 -20.30
C GLU A 11 3.22 8.14 -19.68
N MET A 12 2.11 8.40 -20.39
CA MET A 12 0.78 7.96 -19.97
C MET A 12 0.65 6.43 -19.99
N GLU A 13 1.20 5.78 -21.01
CA GLU A 13 1.25 4.31 -21.10
C GLU A 13 2.01 3.70 -19.93
N ARG A 14 3.21 4.22 -19.62
CA ARG A 14 4.00 3.77 -18.45
C ARG A 14 3.26 3.95 -17.12
N ALA A 15 2.53 5.06 -16.97
CA ALA A 15 1.70 5.28 -15.79
C ALA A 15 0.54 4.27 -15.72
N THR A 16 -0.10 4.01 -16.86
CA THR A 16 -1.21 3.04 -17.02
C THR A 16 -0.75 1.63 -16.66
N ASP A 17 0.41 1.20 -17.17
CA ASP A 17 1.01 -0.11 -16.89
C ASP A 17 1.30 -0.33 -15.40
N THR A 18 1.52 0.75 -14.65
CA THR A 18 1.71 0.68 -13.19
C THR A 18 0.38 0.74 -12.45
N PHE A 19 -0.54 1.61 -12.88
CA PHE A 19 -1.77 1.93 -12.16
C PHE A 19 -2.84 0.84 -12.28
N PHE A 20 -3.14 0.39 -13.50
CA PHE A 20 -4.26 -0.51 -13.75
C PHE A 20 -4.11 -1.91 -13.14
N PRO A 21 -2.92 -2.52 -13.08
CA PRO A 21 -2.76 -3.78 -12.35
C PRO A 21 -3.12 -3.66 -10.87
N LEU A 22 -2.76 -2.54 -10.22
CA LEU A 22 -3.10 -2.29 -8.82
C LEU A 22 -4.60 -2.02 -8.65
N LEU A 23 -5.18 -1.21 -9.55
CA LEU A 23 -6.62 -0.96 -9.56
C LEU A 23 -7.40 -2.26 -9.74
N ARG A 24 -6.94 -3.16 -10.61
CA ARG A 24 -7.58 -4.45 -10.89
C ARG A 24 -7.64 -5.35 -9.66
N VAL A 25 -6.59 -5.37 -8.84
CA VAL A 25 -6.59 -6.13 -7.57
C VAL A 25 -7.74 -5.70 -6.68
N VAL A 26 -8.02 -4.39 -6.61
CA VAL A 26 -9.14 -3.86 -5.81
C VAL A 26 -10.47 -4.11 -6.51
N GLN A 27 -10.56 -3.78 -7.80
CA GLN A 27 -11.79 -3.88 -8.59
C GLN A 27 -12.37 -5.30 -8.60
N THR A 28 -11.53 -6.34 -8.66
CA THR A 28 -11.98 -7.75 -8.64
C THR A 28 -12.65 -8.16 -7.32
N GLN A 29 -12.49 -7.38 -6.26
CA GLN A 29 -13.11 -7.61 -4.94
C GLN A 29 -14.29 -6.66 -4.68
N MET A 30 -14.55 -5.70 -5.58
CA MET A 30 -15.64 -4.76 -5.42
C MET A 30 -16.99 -5.45 -5.72
N PRO A 31 -18.07 -5.09 -5.00
CA PRO A 31 -19.41 -5.54 -5.33
C PRO A 31 -19.84 -5.15 -6.75
N ASP A 32 -20.75 -5.94 -7.34
CA ASP A 32 -21.37 -5.62 -8.62
C ASP A 32 -22.05 -4.25 -8.57
N GLY A 33 -21.88 -3.46 -9.63
CA GLY A 33 -22.43 -2.10 -9.72
C GLY A 33 -21.60 -1.01 -9.03
N SER A 34 -20.45 -1.34 -8.42
CA SER A 34 -19.53 -0.34 -7.87
C SER A 34 -18.99 0.58 -8.95
N SER A 35 -18.96 1.89 -8.67
CA SER A 35 -18.41 2.86 -9.61
C SER A 35 -16.88 2.85 -9.61
N VAL A 36 -16.27 3.48 -10.62
CA VAL A 36 -14.82 3.73 -10.62
C VAL A 36 -14.42 4.58 -9.42
N GLU A 37 -15.22 5.58 -9.07
CA GLU A 37 -14.95 6.45 -7.91
C GLU A 37 -14.94 5.67 -6.59
N ASP A 38 -15.90 4.75 -6.39
CA ASP A 38 -15.94 3.89 -5.21
C ASP A 38 -14.71 2.99 -5.13
N THR A 39 -14.30 2.43 -6.27
CA THR A 39 -13.10 1.60 -6.39
C THR A 39 -11.84 2.39 -6.02
N LEU A 40 -11.73 3.65 -6.45
CA LEU A 40 -10.60 4.53 -6.11
C LEU A 40 -10.55 4.85 -4.61
N LYS A 41 -11.70 5.11 -3.98
CA LYS A 41 -11.78 5.33 -2.52
C LYS A 41 -11.33 4.10 -1.74
N VAL A 42 -11.79 2.92 -2.13
CA VAL A 42 -11.34 1.66 -1.51
C VAL A 42 -9.84 1.44 -1.73
N MET A 43 -9.34 1.73 -2.94
CA MET A 43 -7.92 1.61 -3.26
C MET A 43 -7.04 2.50 -2.36
N GLU A 44 -7.47 3.72 -2.02
CA GLU A 44 -6.77 4.60 -1.08
C GLU A 44 -6.63 3.98 0.33
N HIS A 45 -7.71 3.38 0.84
CA HIS A 45 -7.70 2.68 2.12
C HIS A 45 -6.81 1.44 2.08
N VAL A 46 -6.86 0.66 1.00
CA VAL A 46 -6.03 -0.53 0.80
C VAL A 46 -4.54 -0.15 0.72
N ALA A 47 -4.20 0.93 0.00
CA ALA A 47 -2.82 1.43 -0.08
C ALA A 47 -2.28 1.85 1.30
N THR A 48 -3.09 2.57 2.08
CA THR A 48 -2.75 2.96 3.45
C THR A 48 -2.48 1.73 4.34
N LEU A 49 -3.33 0.71 4.24
CA LEU A 49 -3.15 -0.55 4.97
C LEU A 49 -1.87 -1.27 4.53
N ALA A 50 -1.60 -1.35 3.23
CA ALA A 50 -0.41 -1.99 2.68
C ALA A 50 0.88 -1.32 3.20
N HIS A 51 0.92 0.01 3.26
CA HIS A 51 2.04 0.74 3.86
C HIS A 51 2.22 0.44 5.35
N ARG A 52 1.13 0.33 6.11
CA ARG A 52 1.17 -0.04 7.53
C ARG A 52 1.74 -1.44 7.72
N LEU A 53 1.27 -2.42 6.93
CA LEU A 53 1.77 -3.80 6.95
C LEU A 53 3.25 -3.86 6.59
N ARG A 54 3.71 -3.10 5.59
CA ARG A 54 5.13 -2.99 5.25
C ARG A 54 5.96 -2.44 6.42
N LYS A 55 5.48 -1.40 7.11
CA LYS A 55 6.16 -0.85 8.30
C LYS A 55 6.21 -1.87 9.44
N GLN A 56 5.12 -2.60 9.68
CA GLN A 56 5.05 -3.64 10.70
C GLN A 56 6.03 -4.78 10.40
N LYS A 57 6.04 -5.31 9.18
CA LYS A 57 6.98 -6.36 8.75
C LYS A 57 8.44 -5.95 8.98
N LYS A 58 8.81 -4.72 8.62
CA LYS A 58 10.16 -4.18 8.89
C LYS A 58 10.49 -4.13 10.38
N LYS A 59 9.53 -3.76 11.24
CA LYS A 59 9.72 -3.75 12.70
C LYS A 59 9.91 -5.17 13.24
N GLU A 60 9.10 -6.12 12.79
CA GLU A 60 9.20 -7.53 13.18
C GLU A 60 10.54 -8.15 12.75
N GLU A 61 11.00 -7.86 11.52
CA GLU A 61 12.31 -8.28 11.02
C GLU A 61 13.46 -7.67 11.84
N ALA A 62 13.37 -6.38 12.19
CA ALA A 62 14.35 -5.73 13.05
C ALA A 62 14.37 -6.34 14.46
N GLN A 63 13.21 -6.53 15.08
CA GLN A 63 13.10 -7.18 16.40
C GLN A 63 13.72 -8.58 16.40
N LYS A 64 13.44 -9.39 15.38
CA LYS A 64 14.07 -10.71 15.19
C LYS A 64 15.59 -10.61 15.08
N ARG A 65 16.11 -9.66 14.29
CA ARG A 65 17.57 -9.44 14.15
C ARG A 65 18.25 -9.04 15.47
N PHE A 66 17.56 -8.26 16.31
CA PHE A 66 18.09 -7.79 17.59
C PHE A 66 17.70 -8.67 18.79
N GLY A 67 17.10 -9.85 18.57
CA GLY A 67 16.71 -10.79 19.64
C GLY A 67 15.65 -10.25 20.59
N LEU A 68 14.89 -9.22 20.19
CA LEU A 68 13.84 -8.62 21.01
C LEU A 68 12.54 -9.42 20.80
N VAL A 69 12.12 -10.18 21.81
CA VAL A 69 10.83 -10.89 21.78
C VAL A 69 9.65 -9.90 21.78
N PRO A 70 8.60 -10.13 20.96
CA PRO A 70 7.39 -9.34 21.06
C PRO A 70 6.65 -9.74 22.36
N ASN A 71 6.45 -8.76 23.25
CA ASN A 71 5.84 -8.84 24.58
C ASN A 71 6.69 -9.35 25.76
N PHE A 72 7.87 -8.75 26.00
CA PHE A 72 8.27 -8.58 27.41
C PHE A 72 7.46 -7.42 28.02
N LYS A 73 6.21 -7.70 28.41
CA LYS A 73 5.60 -6.95 29.52
C LYS A 73 6.35 -7.42 30.76
N GLY A 74 7.46 -6.75 31.07
CA GLY A 74 8.08 -6.89 32.36
C GLY A 74 7.03 -6.50 33.39
N SER A 75 6.46 -7.50 34.08
CA SER A 75 5.87 -7.30 35.39
C SER A 75 7.01 -6.82 36.26
N PHE A 76 7.18 -5.50 36.36
CA PHE A 76 7.90 -4.94 37.48
C PHE A 76 6.93 -5.01 38.64
N GLU A 77 6.92 -6.16 39.31
CA GLU A 77 6.38 -6.25 40.66
C GLU A 77 7.35 -5.49 41.56
N SER A 78 6.87 -4.37 42.11
CA SER A 78 7.46 -3.65 43.23
C SER A 78 6.44 -3.59 44.36
#